data_AF-A0A6J3RKH4-F1
#
_entry.id   AF-A0A6J3RKH4-F1
#
_cell.length_a   1.000
_cell.length_b   1.000
_cell.length_c   1.000
_cell.angle_alpha   90.00
_cell.angle_beta   90.00
_cell.angle_gamma   90.00
#
_symmetry.space_group_name_H-M   'P 1'
#
loop_
_entity.id
_entity.type
_entity.pdbx_description
1 polymer ?
#
loop_
_entity_poly.entity_id
_entity_poly.type
_entity_poly.pdbx_seq_one_letter_code
_entity_poly.pdbx_strand_id
1 'polypeptide(L)'
;MSEEDPQGCAEQEVPKAKSPPEKTSDYYRVSEDLPARFNNPAWFRGYRTKEPPSVYRTSNQAYGSRAPTVHEMPVRRKQRKKVFYPNSYKFSRQVAAGGMFQNNTFNVSMEKSIVTGPDNYITFYDRLNFHPSYRVSKPSICD
;
A
#
# COMPACT_ATOMS: atom_id res chain seq x y z
N MET A 1 20.96 -2.95 -73.82
CA MET A 1 21.57 -3.11 -72.49
C MET A 1 20.43 -2.92 -71.51
N SER A 2 19.85 -4.03 -71.05
CA SER A 2 18.70 -4.02 -70.14
C SER A 2 19.22 -4.12 -68.72
N GLU A 3 18.81 -3.19 -67.86
CA GLU A 3 19.12 -3.19 -66.44
C GLU A 3 18.26 -4.25 -65.74
N GLU A 4 18.90 -5.21 -65.07
CA GLU A 4 18.24 -6.21 -64.22
C GLU A 4 18.38 -5.77 -62.76
N ASP A 5 17.26 -5.37 -62.16
CA ASP A 5 17.12 -5.14 -60.72
C ASP A 5 17.15 -6.47 -59.96
N PRO A 6 18.05 -6.69 -58.97
CA PRO A 6 17.98 -7.88 -58.15
C PRO A 6 16.80 -7.77 -57.18
N GLN A 7 15.77 -8.57 -57.47
CA GLN A 7 14.61 -8.83 -56.63
C GLN A 7 15.00 -9.04 -55.16
N GLY A 8 14.56 -8.13 -54.30
CA GLY A 8 14.59 -8.31 -52.86
C GLY A 8 13.74 -9.53 -52.48
N CYS A 9 14.39 -10.54 -51.90
CA CYS A 9 13.72 -11.66 -51.26
C CYS A 9 12.83 -11.13 -50.13
N ALA A 10 11.54 -10.96 -50.41
CA ALA A 10 10.53 -10.76 -49.39
C ALA A 10 10.31 -12.11 -48.68
N GLU A 11 11.04 -12.32 -47.58
CA GLU A 11 10.79 -13.42 -46.67
C GLU A 11 9.39 -13.23 -46.06
N GLN A 12 8.44 -14.05 -46.51
CA GLN A 12 7.08 -14.07 -46.00
C GLN A 12 7.12 -14.60 -44.56
N GLU A 13 7.04 -13.71 -43.57
CA GLU A 13 6.78 -14.08 -42.18
C GLU A 13 5.38 -14.68 -42.08
N VAL A 14 5.30 -16.02 -42.12
CA VAL A 14 4.11 -16.78 -41.74
C VAL A 14 3.69 -16.32 -40.34
N PRO A 15 2.44 -15.85 -40.13
CA PRO A 15 1.99 -15.48 -38.79
C PRO A 15 1.93 -16.76 -37.94
N LYS A 16 2.99 -17.01 -37.16
CA LYS A 16 2.97 -18.04 -36.11
C LYS A 16 1.76 -17.74 -35.23
N ALA A 17 0.80 -18.67 -35.22
CA ALA A 17 -0.34 -18.64 -34.33
C ALA A 17 0.17 -18.38 -32.91
N LYS A 18 -0.15 -17.21 -32.36
CA LYS A 18 0.31 -16.82 -31.03
C LYS A 18 -0.25 -17.82 -30.05
N SER A 19 0.62 -18.52 -29.32
CA SER A 19 0.21 -19.35 -28.21
C SER A 19 -0.69 -18.52 -27.28
N PRO A 20 -1.69 -19.15 -26.63
CA PRO A 20 -2.52 -18.45 -25.65
C PRO A 20 -1.61 -17.73 -24.64
N PRO A 21 -1.98 -16.52 -24.19
CA PRO A 21 -1.15 -15.78 -23.24
C PRO A 21 -0.99 -16.60 -21.96
N GLU A 22 0.25 -16.97 -21.65
CA GLU A 22 0.60 -17.75 -20.47
C GLU A 22 0.22 -17.01 -19.19
N LYS A 23 -0.50 -17.67 -18.28
CA LYS A 23 -0.85 -17.09 -16.97
C LYS A 23 -0.01 -17.70 -15.87
N THR A 24 0.25 -16.92 -14.82
CA THR A 24 1.05 -17.44 -13.69
C THR A 24 0.32 -18.52 -12.88
N SER A 25 -1.01 -18.49 -12.90
CA SER A 25 -1.88 -19.46 -12.24
C SER A 25 -1.85 -20.84 -12.91
N ASP A 26 -1.51 -20.90 -14.19
CA ASP A 26 -1.41 -22.18 -14.92
C ASP A 26 -0.20 -23.00 -14.46
N TYR A 27 0.88 -22.33 -14.03
CA TYR A 27 2.14 -22.96 -13.64
C TYR A 27 2.39 -22.97 -12.12
N TYR A 28 1.82 -22.03 -11.39
CA TYR A 28 2.09 -21.83 -9.97
C TYR A 28 0.82 -21.61 -9.15
N ARG A 29 0.90 -21.94 -7.86
CA ARG A 29 -0.11 -21.55 -6.89
C ARG A 29 -0.05 -20.05 -6.64
N VAL A 30 -1.18 -19.37 -6.85
CA VAL A 30 -1.32 -17.90 -6.75
C VAL A 30 -2.27 -17.55 -5.60
N SER A 31 -2.07 -16.41 -4.93
CA SER A 31 -3.04 -15.86 -3.95
C SER A 31 -4.24 -15.24 -4.62
N GLU A 32 -5.41 -15.41 -4.01
CA GLU A 32 -6.66 -14.78 -4.46
C GLU A 32 -6.53 -13.24 -4.50
N ASP A 33 -5.82 -12.67 -3.53
CA ASP A 33 -5.55 -11.23 -3.45
C ASP A 33 -4.47 -10.71 -4.43
N LEU A 34 -3.95 -11.57 -5.33
CA LEU A 34 -2.91 -11.14 -6.26
C LEU A 34 -3.52 -10.21 -7.33
N PRO A 35 -2.94 -9.01 -7.56
CA PRO A 35 -3.40 -8.15 -8.64
C PRO A 35 -3.36 -8.86 -9.99
N ALA A 36 -4.43 -8.74 -10.78
CA ALA A 36 -4.57 -9.47 -12.04
C ALA A 36 -3.44 -9.20 -13.06
N ARG A 37 -2.78 -8.04 -12.98
CA ARG A 37 -1.60 -7.71 -13.81
C ARG A 37 -0.42 -8.64 -13.58
N PHE A 38 -0.25 -9.08 -12.35
CA PHE A 38 0.80 -10.02 -11.99
C PHE A 38 0.47 -11.44 -12.47
N ASN A 39 -0.82 -11.79 -12.55
CA ASN A 39 -1.23 -13.08 -13.10
C ASN A 39 -1.07 -13.17 -14.63
N ASN A 40 -1.11 -12.03 -15.34
CA ASN A 40 -1.07 -11.96 -16.80
C ASN A 40 0.16 -11.16 -17.27
N PRO A 41 1.33 -11.80 -17.46
CA PRO A 41 2.56 -11.11 -17.90
C PRO A 41 2.40 -10.36 -19.23
N ALA A 42 1.51 -10.85 -20.11
CA ALA A 42 1.21 -10.22 -21.39
C ALA A 42 0.61 -8.79 -21.26
N TRP A 43 0.12 -8.38 -20.09
CA TRP A 43 -0.37 -7.02 -19.87
C TRP A 43 0.73 -5.99 -19.69
N PHE A 44 1.98 -6.42 -19.44
CA PHE A 44 3.13 -5.53 -19.41
C PHE A 44 3.57 -5.22 -20.85
N ARG A 45 3.57 -3.93 -21.21
CA ARG A 45 3.90 -3.44 -22.55
C ARG A 45 5.19 -2.61 -22.51
N GLY A 46 5.83 -2.40 -23.66
CA GLY A 46 7.01 -1.54 -23.80
C GLY A 46 8.35 -2.27 -23.83
N TYR A 47 8.34 -3.60 -23.71
CA TYR A 47 9.53 -4.43 -23.89
C TYR A 47 9.80 -4.68 -25.38
N ARG A 48 11.07 -4.89 -25.74
CA ARG A 48 11.47 -5.09 -27.13
C ARG A 48 11.06 -6.49 -27.60
N THR A 49 10.10 -6.55 -28.52
CA THR A 49 9.74 -7.79 -29.23
C THR A 49 10.54 -7.99 -30.51
N LYS A 50 11.14 -6.91 -31.04
CA LYS A 50 11.94 -6.90 -32.27
C LYS A 50 13.37 -6.48 -31.94
N GLU A 51 14.34 -7.18 -32.52
CA GLU A 51 15.74 -6.84 -32.35
C GLU A 51 16.08 -5.55 -33.11
N PRO A 52 16.88 -4.63 -32.51
CA PRO A 52 17.38 -3.47 -33.25
C PRO A 52 18.33 -3.94 -34.36
N PRO A 53 18.45 -3.18 -35.47
CA PRO A 53 19.46 -3.46 -36.48
C PRO A 53 20.86 -3.49 -35.83
N SER A 54 21.61 -4.55 -36.13
CA SER A 54 22.79 -4.99 -35.38
C SER A 54 23.97 -4.01 -35.34
N VAL A 55 23.98 -3.00 -36.21
CA VAL A 55 25.11 -2.10 -36.43
C VAL A 55 25.32 -1.09 -35.27
N TYR A 56 24.26 -0.69 -34.56
CA TYR A 56 24.34 0.30 -33.48
C TYR A 56 23.62 -0.16 -32.21
N ARG A 57 24.23 -1.09 -31.48
CA ARG A 57 23.75 -1.56 -30.17
C ARG A 57 24.59 -0.96 -29.05
N THR A 58 23.94 -0.28 -28.12
CA THR A 58 24.60 0.19 -26.87
C THR A 58 24.33 -0.78 -25.73
N SER A 59 25.21 -0.83 -24.73
CA SER A 59 25.03 -1.68 -23.53
C SER A 59 23.74 -1.36 -22.77
N ASN A 60 23.37 -0.08 -22.68
CA ASN A 60 22.15 0.39 -22.03
C ASN A 60 20.87 -0.16 -22.69
N GLN A 61 20.91 -0.51 -23.98
CA GLN A 61 19.78 -1.12 -24.67
C GLN A 61 19.45 -2.53 -24.18
N ALA A 62 20.37 -3.20 -23.45
CA ALA A 62 20.09 -4.51 -22.86
C ALA A 62 19.12 -4.40 -21.68
N TYR A 63 19.24 -3.35 -20.87
CA TYR A 63 18.36 -3.12 -19.74
C TYR A 63 16.93 -2.81 -20.21
N GLY A 64 15.93 -3.44 -19.58
CA GLY A 64 14.51 -3.25 -19.91
C GLY A 64 14.09 -3.78 -21.29
N SER A 65 14.98 -4.44 -22.04
CA SER A 65 14.64 -5.01 -23.35
C SER A 65 13.76 -6.26 -23.24
N ARG A 66 13.97 -7.09 -22.20
CA ARG A 66 13.34 -8.40 -22.05
C ARG A 66 12.00 -8.29 -21.32
N ALA A 67 10.95 -8.85 -21.92
CA ALA A 67 9.62 -8.89 -21.34
C ALA A 67 9.56 -9.82 -20.11
N PRO A 68 8.75 -9.47 -19.10
CA PRO A 68 8.62 -10.28 -17.90
C PRO A 68 7.89 -11.58 -18.17
N THR A 69 8.39 -12.65 -17.57
CA THR A 69 7.85 -14.01 -17.71
C THR A 69 7.10 -14.49 -16.47
N VAL A 70 6.34 -15.58 -16.59
CA VAL A 70 5.60 -16.20 -15.48
C VAL A 70 6.50 -16.59 -14.29
N HIS A 71 7.76 -16.90 -14.57
CA HIS A 71 8.71 -17.41 -13.58
C HIS A 71 9.37 -16.32 -12.74
N GLU A 72 9.45 -15.09 -13.25
CA GLU A 72 10.13 -13.96 -12.58
C GLU A 72 9.40 -13.46 -11.32
N MET A 73 8.11 -13.75 -11.21
CA MET A 73 7.28 -13.26 -10.10
C MET A 73 7.74 -13.80 -8.72
N PRO A 74 7.83 -12.96 -7.67
CA PRO A 74 8.25 -13.41 -6.34
C PRO A 74 7.37 -14.52 -5.74
N VAL A 75 8.03 -15.45 -5.05
CA VAL A 75 7.39 -16.51 -4.28
C VAL A 75 7.53 -16.24 -2.78
N ARG A 76 6.47 -16.51 -2.02
CA ARG A 76 6.52 -16.49 -0.55
C ARG A 76 7.28 -17.72 -0.05
N ARG A 77 8.44 -17.51 0.58
CA ARG A 77 9.36 -18.58 1.05
C ARG A 77 8.68 -19.69 1.85
N LYS A 78 7.75 -19.35 2.74
CA LYS A 78 7.06 -20.34 3.61
C LYS A 78 5.97 -21.16 2.92
N GLN A 79 5.42 -20.70 1.80
CA GLN A 79 4.22 -21.31 1.19
C GLN A 79 4.39 -21.69 -0.28
N ARG A 80 5.57 -21.43 -0.89
CA ARG A 80 5.83 -21.62 -2.33
C ARG A 80 4.66 -21.15 -3.20
N LYS A 81 4.08 -20.01 -2.81
CA LYS A 81 2.90 -19.39 -3.41
C LYS A 81 3.33 -18.04 -3.97
N LYS A 82 2.87 -17.70 -5.18
CA LYS A 82 3.12 -16.38 -5.80
C LYS A 82 2.19 -15.37 -5.10
N VAL A 83 2.79 -14.35 -4.48
CA VAL A 83 2.09 -13.36 -3.64
C VAL A 83 2.71 -11.98 -3.82
N PHE A 84 1.89 -10.94 -3.77
CA PHE A 84 2.30 -9.54 -3.76
C PHE A 84 1.71 -8.86 -2.53
N TYR A 85 2.55 -8.19 -1.73
CA TYR A 85 2.13 -7.48 -0.52
C TYR A 85 2.27 -5.97 -0.72
N PRO A 86 1.22 -5.29 -1.23
CA PRO A 86 1.25 -3.84 -1.34
C PRO A 86 1.12 -3.19 0.05
N ASN A 87 1.87 -2.12 0.28
CA ASN A 87 1.60 -1.22 1.40
C ASN A 87 0.63 -0.12 0.94
N SER A 88 -0.55 -0.03 1.56
CA SER A 88 -1.54 0.99 1.22
C SER A 88 -1.36 2.24 2.08
N TYR A 89 -0.98 3.35 1.47
CA TYR A 89 -0.90 4.65 2.14
C TYR A 89 -2.21 5.45 2.11
N LYS A 90 -3.35 4.81 1.81
CA LYS A 90 -4.65 5.49 1.64
C LYS A 90 -5.08 6.24 2.91
N PHE A 91 -5.03 5.55 4.06
CA PHE A 91 -5.36 6.14 5.36
C PHE A 91 -4.42 7.30 5.71
N SER A 92 -3.10 7.05 5.68
CA SER A 92 -2.11 8.06 6.03
C SER A 92 -2.16 9.27 5.11
N ARG A 93 -2.43 9.09 3.81
CA ARG A 93 -2.60 10.20 2.86
C ARG A 93 -3.82 11.05 3.21
N GLN A 94 -4.93 10.43 3.61
CA GLN A 94 -6.13 11.17 4.04
C GLN A 94 -5.85 11.98 5.31
N VAL A 95 -5.17 11.39 6.30
CA VAL A 95 -4.79 12.09 7.54
C VAL A 95 -3.77 13.19 7.28
N ALA A 96 -2.76 12.94 6.43
CA ALA A 96 -1.72 13.90 6.10
C ALA A 96 -2.26 15.16 5.40
N ALA A 97 -3.36 15.05 4.65
CA ALA A 97 -4.02 16.21 4.06
C ALA A 97 -4.58 17.19 5.11
N GLY A 98 -4.88 16.71 6.32
CA GLY A 98 -5.35 17.53 7.44
C GLY A 98 -4.25 18.32 8.17
N GLY A 99 -2.97 18.11 7.83
CA GLY A 99 -1.86 18.85 8.43
C GLY A 99 -1.61 18.48 9.90
N MET A 100 -0.94 19.39 10.62
CA MET A 100 -0.54 19.17 12.00
C MET A 100 -1.72 19.39 12.96
N PHE A 101 -1.98 18.41 13.82
CA PHE A 101 -3.05 18.48 14.81
C PHE A 101 -2.78 19.60 15.84
N GLN A 102 -3.80 20.40 16.12
CA GLN A 102 -3.77 21.45 17.15
C GLN A 102 -4.90 21.22 18.16
N ASN A 103 -4.56 21.33 19.45
CA ASN A 103 -5.52 21.23 20.55
C ASN A 103 -5.97 22.64 20.97
N ASN A 104 -7.20 23.02 20.60
CA ASN A 104 -7.80 24.31 20.98
C ASN A 104 -8.96 24.15 21.99
N THR A 105 -9.00 23.04 22.72
CA THR A 105 -10.09 22.69 23.65
C THR A 105 -9.77 23.14 25.07
N PHE A 106 -10.79 23.60 25.81
CA PHE A 106 -10.66 23.90 27.25
C PHE A 106 -10.91 22.65 28.10
N ASN A 107 -10.22 22.54 29.24
CA ASN A 107 -10.51 21.51 30.23
C ASN A 107 -11.79 21.87 31.00
N VAL A 108 -12.88 21.17 30.71
CA VAL A 108 -14.19 21.33 31.38
C VAL A 108 -14.51 20.15 32.31
N SER A 109 -13.55 19.25 32.53
CA SER A 109 -13.76 18.13 33.45
C SER A 109 -13.93 18.66 34.87
N MET A 110 -15.08 18.39 35.48
CA MET A 110 -15.27 18.61 36.91
C MET A 110 -14.47 17.58 37.71
N GLU A 111 -14.06 17.97 38.92
CA GLU A 111 -13.33 17.10 39.84
C GLU A 111 -14.14 15.80 40.06
N LYS A 112 -13.48 14.65 39.85
CA LYS A 112 -14.09 13.32 40.02
C LYS A 112 -13.73 12.72 41.37
N SER A 113 -13.62 13.53 42.42
CA SER A 113 -13.33 12.99 43.73
C SER A 113 -14.57 12.26 44.25
N ILE A 114 -14.35 11.14 44.95
CA ILE A 114 -15.43 10.35 45.57
C ILE A 114 -16.16 11.18 46.64
N VAL A 115 -15.46 12.17 47.21
CA VAL A 115 -15.93 13.04 48.30
C VAL A 115 -16.61 14.31 47.78
N THR A 116 -16.20 14.83 46.62
CA THR A 116 -16.76 16.03 45.98
C THR A 116 -17.69 15.61 44.83
N GLY A 117 -18.78 14.91 45.16
CA GLY A 117 -19.85 14.60 44.19
C GLY A 117 -20.55 15.85 43.67
N PRO A 118 -21.53 15.72 42.75
CA PRO A 118 -22.30 16.85 42.20
C PRO A 118 -23.00 17.71 43.26
N ASP A 119 -23.17 17.17 44.47
CA ASP A 119 -23.77 17.84 45.60
C ASP A 119 -22.76 18.59 46.50
N ASN A 120 -21.46 18.57 46.18
CA ASN A 120 -20.37 19.11 47.03
C ASN A 120 -19.44 20.09 46.30
N TYR A 121 -19.91 20.79 45.25
CA TYR A 121 -19.10 21.85 44.66
C TYR A 121 -18.85 22.95 45.70
N ILE A 122 -17.58 23.17 46.07
CA ILE A 122 -17.17 24.33 46.86
C ILE A 122 -17.37 25.56 45.98
N THR A 123 -18.60 26.08 45.95
CA THR A 123 -18.91 27.30 45.23
C THR A 123 -18.34 28.49 46.00
N PHE A 124 -18.02 29.58 45.32
CA PHE A 124 -17.45 30.77 45.97
C PHE A 124 -18.37 31.37 47.07
N TYR A 125 -19.68 31.07 46.96
CA TYR A 125 -20.73 31.44 47.89
C TYR A 125 -20.84 30.54 49.11
N ASP A 126 -20.24 29.34 49.06
CA ASP A 126 -20.40 28.31 50.07
C ASP A 126 -19.07 27.72 50.50
N ARG A 127 -18.26 28.57 51.13
CA ARG A 127 -16.92 28.23 51.64
C ARG A 127 -16.96 27.46 52.96
N LEU A 128 -18.14 27.26 53.53
CA LEU A 128 -18.33 26.65 54.85
C LEU A 128 -19.08 25.31 54.80
N ASN A 129 -19.75 24.96 53.68
CA ASN A 129 -20.22 23.59 53.46
C ASN A 129 -19.09 22.69 52.99
N PHE A 130 -18.20 22.38 53.92
CA PHE A 130 -17.32 21.23 53.78
C PHE A 130 -18.16 19.95 53.89
N HIS A 131 -17.84 18.95 53.09
CA HIS A 131 -18.48 17.63 53.17
C HIS A 131 -18.41 17.10 54.62
N PRO A 132 -19.43 16.40 55.16
CA PRO A 132 -19.45 15.92 56.54
C PRO A 132 -18.25 15.04 56.95
N SER A 133 -17.53 14.46 55.98
CA SER A 133 -16.28 13.71 56.23
C SER A 133 -15.05 14.60 56.47
N TYR A 134 -15.11 15.89 56.17
CA TYR A 134 -14.04 16.85 56.38
C TYR A 134 -14.12 17.43 57.80
N ARG A 135 -13.48 16.72 58.75
CA ARG A 135 -13.33 17.17 60.14
C ARG A 135 -11.98 17.84 60.31
N VAL A 136 -11.95 19.16 60.48
CA VAL A 136 -10.69 19.94 60.70
C VAL A 136 -9.89 19.45 61.91
N SER A 137 -10.56 18.81 62.88
CA SER A 137 -9.97 18.38 64.16
C SER A 137 -9.75 16.87 64.29
N LYS A 138 -10.08 16.04 63.28
CA LYS A 138 -9.90 14.57 63.34
C LYS A 138 -9.59 14.00 61.95
N PRO A 139 -8.87 12.87 61.84
CA PRO A 139 -8.65 12.23 60.55
C PRO A 139 -10.00 11.89 59.89
N SER A 140 -10.12 12.17 58.58
CA SER A 140 -11.28 11.83 57.78
C SER A 140 -11.45 10.31 57.77
N ILE A 141 -12.62 9.83 58.18
CA ILE A 141 -12.92 8.39 58.21
C ILE A 141 -13.33 7.99 56.79
N CYS A 142 -12.59 7.05 56.21
CA CYS A 142 -12.98 6.31 55.02
C CYS A 142 -13.14 4.84 55.46
N ASP A 143 -14.34 4.28 55.31
CA ASP A 143 -14.55 2.82 55.38
C ASP A 143 -14.21 2.17 54.03
#